data_AF-A0A1C4XKB2-F1
#
_entry.id   AF-A0A1C4XKB2-F1
#
_cell.length_a   1.000
_cell.length_b   1.000
_cell.length_c   1.000
_cell.angle_alpha   90.00
_cell.angle_beta   90.00
_cell.angle_gamma   90.00
#
_symmetry.space_group_name_H-M   'P 1'
#
loop_
_entity.id
_entity.type
_entity.pdbx_description
1 polymer ?
#
loop_
_entity_poly.entity_id
_entity_poly.type
_entity_poly.pdbx_seq_one_letter_code
_entity_poly.pdbx_strand_id
1 'polypeptide(L)'
;MSQTERMDSVDEWNVAEDDGVLDASDTLDDDRVGDPLDTGIIAEDHWTAANRFGTTPAEERAGESLEQLLAEEEPDTDPYAESVDDEDELTRRGYEREARAGRLVADDDGLREDEEPDSVAWDVGIDGGAASAEEAAIHLVEDPNGPGDGPLR
;
A
#
# COMPACT_ATOMS: atom_id res chain seq x y z
N MET A 1 -38.96 -25.63 -48.61
CA MET A 1 -38.95 -24.25 -48.08
C MET A 1 -39.75 -24.25 -46.78
N SER A 2 -39.17 -24.70 -45.67
CA SER A 2 -39.78 -24.66 -44.33
C SER A 2 -38.66 -24.56 -43.30
N GLN A 3 -37.96 -23.42 -43.33
CA GLN A 3 -36.95 -23.10 -42.32
C GLN A 3 -36.93 -21.60 -41.99
N THR A 4 -38.01 -20.87 -42.33
CA THR A 4 -38.14 -19.44 -42.04
C THR A 4 -39.12 -19.17 -40.89
N GLU A 5 -40.04 -20.09 -40.60
CA GLU A 5 -41.05 -19.92 -39.54
C GLU A 5 -40.51 -20.18 -38.11
N ARG A 6 -39.21 -20.49 -37.94
CA ARG A 6 -38.59 -20.72 -36.62
C ARG A 6 -37.77 -19.52 -36.11
N MET A 7 -37.40 -18.56 -36.97
CA MET A 7 -36.63 -17.39 -36.54
C MET A 7 -37.52 -16.28 -36.00
N ASP A 8 -38.70 -16.06 -36.59
CA ASP A 8 -39.70 -15.08 -36.10
C ASP A 8 -40.10 -15.34 -34.64
N SER A 9 -40.18 -16.61 -34.22
CA SER A 9 -40.53 -16.92 -32.83
C SER A 9 -39.46 -16.47 -31.84
N VAL A 10 -38.17 -16.52 -32.20
CA VAL A 10 -37.07 -16.19 -31.26
C VAL A 10 -37.01 -14.69 -31.00
N ASP A 11 -37.26 -13.88 -32.03
CA ASP A 11 -37.36 -12.42 -31.90
C ASP A 11 -38.55 -11.99 -31.04
N GLU A 12 -39.67 -12.72 -31.08
CA GLU A 12 -40.86 -12.43 -30.25
C GLU A 12 -40.64 -12.74 -28.75
N TRP A 13 -39.84 -13.75 -28.42
CA TRP A 13 -39.46 -14.06 -27.03
C TRP A 13 -38.49 -13.03 -26.43
N ASN A 14 -37.55 -12.49 -27.22
CA ASN A 14 -36.61 -11.47 -26.76
C ASN A 14 -37.33 -10.17 -26.33
N VAL A 15 -38.43 -9.79 -26.98
CA VAL A 15 -39.18 -8.56 -26.61
C VAL A 15 -39.85 -8.67 -25.25
N ALA A 16 -40.21 -9.88 -24.81
CA ALA A 16 -40.84 -10.11 -23.51
C ALA A 16 -39.82 -10.19 -22.36
N GLU A 17 -38.56 -10.55 -22.67
CA GLU A 17 -37.44 -10.67 -21.73
C GLU A 17 -36.54 -9.41 -21.71
N ASP A 18 -36.81 -8.41 -22.55
CA ASP A 18 -36.09 -7.13 -22.56
C ASP A 18 -36.70 -6.15 -21.54
N ASP A 19 -36.54 -6.44 -20.25
CA ASP A 19 -36.83 -5.50 -19.16
C ASP A 19 -35.70 -4.50 -18.91
N GLY A 20 -34.63 -4.57 -19.72
CA GLY A 20 -33.45 -3.71 -19.65
C GLY A 20 -32.44 -4.12 -18.59
N VAL A 21 -32.70 -5.19 -17.83
CA VAL A 21 -31.77 -5.81 -16.89
C VAL A 21 -31.12 -7.01 -17.58
N LEU A 22 -29.79 -7.11 -17.49
CA LEU A 22 -29.04 -8.22 -18.08
C LEU A 22 -29.02 -9.40 -17.12
N ASP A 23 -29.23 -10.60 -17.64
CA ASP A 23 -29.19 -11.83 -16.83
C ASP A 23 -27.75 -12.36 -16.66
N ALA A 24 -27.61 -13.45 -15.89
CA ALA A 24 -26.33 -14.13 -15.71
C ALA A 24 -25.84 -14.80 -17.01
N SER A 25 -26.74 -15.16 -17.93
CA SER A 25 -26.38 -15.69 -19.26
C SER A 25 -25.66 -14.64 -20.10
N ASP A 26 -26.08 -13.39 -20.00
CA ASP A 26 -25.63 -12.24 -20.76
C ASP A 26 -24.34 -11.65 -20.18
N THR A 27 -24.28 -11.52 -18.87
CA THR A 27 -23.14 -10.92 -18.16
C THR A 27 -22.03 -11.92 -17.84
N LEU A 28 -22.35 -13.22 -17.83
CA LEU A 28 -21.51 -14.28 -17.25
C LEU A 28 -21.14 -14.03 -15.78
N ASP A 29 -21.87 -13.15 -15.09
CA ASP A 29 -21.71 -12.86 -13.68
C ASP A 29 -22.79 -13.64 -12.90
N ASP A 30 -22.36 -14.69 -12.20
CA ASP A 30 -23.23 -15.55 -11.39
C ASP A 30 -23.39 -14.89 -10.01
N ASP A 31 -24.06 -13.73 -10.02
CA ASP A 31 -24.45 -13.03 -8.81
C ASP A 31 -25.33 -13.94 -7.93
N ARG A 32 -25.35 -13.71 -6.62
CA ARG A 32 -25.78 -14.67 -5.58
C ARG A 32 -27.25 -15.15 -5.64
N VAL A 33 -28.04 -14.75 -6.64
CA VAL A 33 -29.46 -15.06 -6.84
C VAL A 33 -29.74 -15.46 -8.30
N GLY A 34 -30.77 -16.27 -8.51
CA GLY A 34 -31.09 -16.77 -9.86
C GLY A 34 -31.73 -15.72 -10.79
N ASP A 35 -32.49 -14.77 -10.23
CA ASP A 35 -33.08 -13.64 -10.95
C ASP A 35 -32.46 -12.34 -10.41
N PRO A 36 -31.83 -11.49 -11.24
CA PRO A 36 -31.35 -10.17 -10.82
C PRO A 36 -32.41 -9.32 -10.09
N LEU A 37 -33.69 -9.50 -10.42
CA LEU A 37 -34.82 -8.80 -9.80
C LEU A 37 -35.15 -9.29 -8.39
N ASP A 38 -34.60 -10.43 -7.96
CA ASP A 38 -34.70 -10.92 -6.57
C ASP A 38 -33.74 -10.20 -5.62
N THR A 39 -32.83 -9.36 -6.14
CA THR A 39 -31.95 -8.54 -5.31
C THR A 39 -32.73 -7.40 -4.65
N GLY A 40 -32.64 -7.30 -3.33
CA GLY A 40 -33.24 -6.22 -2.54
C GLY A 40 -32.18 -5.36 -1.89
N ILE A 41 -32.32 -4.04 -1.96
CA ILE A 41 -31.54 -3.10 -1.14
C ILE A 41 -32.35 -2.76 0.10
N ILE A 42 -31.75 -2.99 1.27
CA ILE A 42 -32.28 -2.51 2.55
C ILE A 42 -31.59 -1.17 2.84
N ALA A 43 -32.36 -0.08 2.78
CA ALA A 43 -31.86 1.21 3.23
C ALA A 43 -31.61 1.20 4.75
N GLU A 44 -30.72 2.06 5.22
CA GLU A 44 -30.47 2.17 6.65
C GLU A 44 -31.74 2.58 7.42
N ASP A 45 -31.86 2.13 8.67
CA ASP A 45 -33.01 2.41 9.54
C ASP A 45 -33.14 3.90 9.95
N HIS A 46 -32.21 4.75 9.54
CA HIS A 46 -32.14 6.14 9.93
C HIS A 46 -31.83 7.07 8.75
N TRP A 47 -32.25 8.32 8.90
CA TRP A 47 -32.00 9.36 7.91
C TRP A 47 -30.52 9.75 7.97
N THR A 48 -29.79 9.48 6.90
CA THR A 48 -28.43 9.99 6.70
C THR A 48 -28.50 11.32 5.95
N ALA A 49 -27.62 12.25 6.34
CA ALA A 49 -27.36 13.52 5.64
C ALA A 49 -28.48 14.55 5.52
N ALA A 50 -29.71 14.30 6.00
CA ALA A 50 -30.83 15.25 5.86
C ALA A 50 -30.59 16.63 6.49
N ASN A 51 -29.68 16.74 7.46
CA ASN A 51 -29.28 17.99 8.11
C ASN A 51 -27.83 18.41 7.79
N ARG A 52 -27.20 17.86 6.74
CA ARG A 52 -25.87 18.31 6.31
C ARG A 52 -25.95 19.69 5.66
N PHE A 53 -24.79 20.35 5.59
CA PHE A 53 -24.65 21.60 4.86
C PHE A 53 -24.91 21.36 3.35
N GLY A 54 -25.38 22.38 2.65
CA GLY A 54 -25.67 22.29 1.21
C GLY A 54 -27.07 21.78 0.87
N THR A 55 -27.94 21.57 1.87
CA THR A 55 -29.33 21.16 1.63
C THR A 55 -30.26 22.33 1.29
N THR A 56 -29.80 23.58 1.49
CA THR A 56 -30.54 24.79 1.13
C THR A 56 -29.90 25.56 -0.04
N PRO A 57 -30.69 26.30 -0.85
CA PRO A 57 -30.15 27.10 -1.96
C PRO A 57 -29.17 28.22 -1.54
N ALA A 58 -29.20 28.61 -0.26
CA ALA A 58 -28.28 29.61 0.28
C ALA A 58 -26.91 28.99 0.59
N GLU A 59 -26.90 27.79 1.16
CA GLU A 59 -25.69 27.03 1.48
C GLU A 59 -24.97 26.57 0.21
N GLU A 60 -25.70 26.06 -0.80
CA GLU A 60 -25.09 25.71 -2.09
C GLU A 60 -24.37 26.90 -2.75
N ARG A 61 -24.95 28.10 -2.63
CA ARG A 61 -24.32 29.32 -3.15
C ARG A 61 -23.12 29.77 -2.34
N ALA A 62 -23.12 29.52 -1.03
CA ALA A 62 -22.01 29.87 -0.16
C ALA A 62 -20.84 28.89 -0.34
N GLY A 63 -21.14 27.61 -0.60
CA GLY A 63 -20.17 26.53 -0.56
C GLY A 63 -19.73 26.21 0.87
N GLU A 64 -19.19 25.01 1.05
CA GLU A 64 -18.61 24.60 2.32
C GLU A 64 -17.28 25.32 2.56
N SER A 65 -16.99 25.62 3.83
CA SER A 65 -15.67 26.10 4.22
C SER A 65 -14.65 24.96 4.21
N LEU A 66 -13.37 25.30 4.02
CA LEU A 66 -12.27 24.32 4.09
C LEU A 66 -12.26 23.56 5.44
N GLU A 67 -12.57 24.26 6.53
CA GLU A 67 -12.63 23.66 7.87
C GLU A 67 -13.77 22.64 8.01
N GLN A 68 -14.92 22.85 7.35
CA GLN A 68 -15.99 21.87 7.29
C GLN A 68 -15.57 20.64 6.47
N LEU A 69 -14.96 20.84 5.30
CA LEU A 69 -14.45 19.75 4.48
C LEU A 69 -13.42 18.89 5.23
N LEU A 70 -12.50 19.52 5.95
CA LEU A 70 -11.50 18.82 6.77
C LEU A 70 -12.13 18.10 7.98
N ALA A 71 -13.26 18.57 8.49
CA ALA A 71 -13.97 17.90 9.59
C ALA A 71 -14.77 16.66 9.11
N GLU A 72 -15.12 16.62 7.83
CA GLU A 72 -15.78 15.46 7.20
C GLU A 72 -14.78 14.41 6.68
N GLU A 73 -13.53 14.80 6.45
CA GLU A 73 -12.46 13.90 6.01
C GLU A 73 -12.10 12.87 7.09
N GLU A 74 -12.06 11.59 6.71
CA GLU A 74 -11.49 10.52 7.53
C GLU A 74 -10.01 10.37 7.15
N PRO A 75 -9.07 10.35 8.12
CA PRO A 75 -7.65 10.17 7.82
C PRO A 75 -7.40 8.85 7.09
N ASP A 76 -6.61 8.92 6.01
CA ASP A 76 -6.17 7.72 5.30
C ASP A 76 -5.43 6.76 6.25
N THR A 77 -5.75 5.48 6.15
CA THR A 77 -4.99 4.44 6.84
C THR A 77 -3.69 4.20 6.06
N ASP A 78 -2.55 4.50 6.68
CA ASP A 78 -1.25 4.18 6.09
C ASP A 78 -1.04 2.65 6.09
N PRO A 79 -0.98 2.00 4.91
CA PRO A 79 -0.80 0.55 4.82
C PRO A 79 0.60 0.09 5.29
N TYR A 80 1.53 1.02 5.51
CA TYR A 80 2.89 0.76 5.99
C TYR A 80 3.12 1.27 7.41
N ALA A 81 2.09 1.82 8.08
CA ALA A 81 2.21 2.15 9.49
C ALA A 81 2.50 0.86 10.28
N GLU A 82 3.65 0.80 10.94
CA GLU A 82 3.97 -0.27 11.89
C GLU A 82 2.83 -0.34 12.90
N SER A 83 2.27 -1.55 13.10
CA SER A 83 1.30 -1.71 14.15
C SER A 83 2.01 -1.43 15.48
N VAL A 84 1.35 -0.70 16.37
CA VAL A 84 1.93 -0.30 17.67
C VAL A 84 2.26 -1.48 18.59
N ASP A 85 1.99 -2.71 18.15
CA ASP A 85 2.21 -3.98 18.87
C ASP A 85 3.25 -4.89 18.16
N ASP A 86 3.87 -4.44 17.07
CA ASP A 86 4.95 -5.17 16.42
C ASP A 86 6.29 -4.75 17.02
N GLU A 87 6.61 -5.28 18.21
CA GLU A 87 8.02 -5.64 18.41
C GLU A 87 8.40 -6.56 17.25
N ASP A 88 9.19 -6.04 16.31
CA ASP A 88 9.80 -6.73 15.18
C ASP A 88 10.10 -8.18 15.61
N GLU A 89 9.54 -9.18 14.93
CA GLU A 89 9.66 -10.60 15.33
C GLU A 89 11.14 -11.01 15.49
N LEU A 90 12.02 -10.32 14.76
CA LEU A 90 13.47 -10.40 14.85
C LEU A 90 14.00 -9.97 16.23
N THR A 91 13.57 -8.81 16.75
CA THR A 91 13.91 -8.32 18.10
C THR A 91 13.41 -9.29 19.17
N ARG A 92 12.18 -9.81 19.03
CA ARG A 92 11.59 -10.77 19.98
C ARG A 92 12.35 -12.09 20.03
N ARG A 93 12.96 -12.50 18.92
CA ARG A 93 13.82 -13.69 18.82
C ARG A 93 15.26 -13.44 19.27
N GLY A 94 15.59 -12.22 19.72
CA GLY A 94 16.91 -11.85 20.20
C GLY A 94 17.91 -11.56 19.08
N TYR A 95 17.45 -11.33 17.86
CA TYR A 95 18.27 -10.69 16.85
C TYR A 95 18.26 -9.19 17.13
N GLU A 96 19.29 -8.72 17.85
CA GLU A 96 19.62 -7.30 17.79
C GLU A 96 19.86 -6.95 16.32
N ARG A 97 19.41 -5.76 15.90
CA ARG A 97 19.73 -5.23 14.58
C ARG A 97 21.25 -5.04 14.58
N GLU A 98 21.98 -6.07 14.13
CA GLU A 98 23.44 -6.05 14.05
C GLU A 98 23.86 -4.70 13.49
N ALA A 99 24.75 -4.00 14.20
CA ALA A 99 25.29 -2.74 13.70
C ALA A 99 25.82 -3.02 12.29
N ARG A 100 25.45 -2.17 11.34
CA ARG A 100 25.89 -2.30 9.94
C ARG A 100 26.74 -1.08 9.61
N ALA A 101 27.75 -1.30 8.77
CA ALA A 101 28.54 -0.21 8.22
C ALA A 101 27.64 0.70 7.37
N GLY A 102 27.80 2.01 7.54
CA GLY A 102 27.30 3.03 6.62
C GLY A 102 28.35 3.37 5.55
N ARG A 103 28.47 4.66 5.22
CA ARG A 103 29.44 5.18 4.27
C ARG A 103 30.85 4.97 4.80
N LEU A 104 31.66 4.23 4.05
CA LEU A 104 33.06 3.97 4.38
C LEU A 104 34.00 4.99 3.74
N VAL A 105 34.99 5.45 4.50
CA VAL A 105 36.07 6.34 4.07
C VAL A 105 37.41 5.72 4.43
N ALA A 106 38.33 5.67 3.46
CA ALA A 106 39.69 5.17 3.68
C ALA A 106 40.43 6.02 4.73
N ASP A 107 41.45 5.47 5.38
CA ASP A 107 42.21 6.17 6.44
C ASP A 107 42.82 7.50 5.96
N ASP A 108 43.17 7.59 4.68
CA ASP A 108 43.77 8.75 4.03
C ASP A 108 42.75 9.72 3.38
N ASP A 109 41.46 9.54 3.69
CA ASP A 109 40.30 10.16 3.04
C ASP A 109 40.09 9.78 1.56
N GLY A 110 40.85 8.81 1.03
CA GLY A 110 40.87 8.44 -0.39
C GLY A 110 41.48 9.52 -1.30
N LEU A 111 42.31 10.41 -0.73
CA LEU A 111 42.88 11.57 -1.42
C LEU A 111 44.39 11.48 -1.62
N ARG A 112 45.09 10.55 -0.96
CA ARG A 112 46.55 10.45 -0.96
C ARG A 112 46.98 9.10 -1.54
N GLU A 113 48.28 8.83 -1.47
CA GLU A 113 48.81 7.51 -1.77
C GLU A 113 48.43 6.58 -0.61
N ASP A 114 47.98 5.38 -0.95
CA ASP A 114 47.54 4.39 0.01
C ASP A 114 48.76 3.78 0.73
N GLU A 115 48.88 4.07 2.02
CA GLU A 115 49.92 3.54 2.90
C GLU A 115 49.39 2.37 3.76
N GLU A 116 48.10 2.06 3.69
CA GLU A 116 47.43 1.04 4.50
C GLU A 116 47.36 -0.28 3.71
N PRO A 117 48.16 -1.30 4.08
CA PRO A 117 48.17 -2.57 3.38
C PRO A 117 46.91 -3.41 3.61
N ASP A 118 46.17 -3.18 4.71
CA ASP A 118 44.97 -3.93 5.06
C ASP A 118 43.71 -3.28 4.45
N SER A 119 42.71 -4.10 4.11
CA SER A 119 41.44 -3.58 3.56
C SER A 119 40.51 -3.08 4.68
N VAL A 120 40.85 -1.94 5.27
CA VAL A 120 40.11 -1.29 6.37
C VAL A 120 39.61 0.10 5.99
N ALA A 121 38.53 0.54 6.63
CA ALA A 121 37.94 1.87 6.42
C ALA A 121 37.15 2.33 7.65
N TRP A 122 36.90 3.64 7.74
CA TRP A 122 36.11 4.28 8.78
C TRP A 122 34.67 4.52 8.32
N ASP A 123 33.70 4.10 9.14
CA ASP A 123 32.29 4.45 8.95
C ASP A 123 32.03 5.90 9.39
N VAL A 124 31.57 6.73 8.46
CA VAL A 124 31.23 8.15 8.68
C VAL A 124 29.71 8.41 8.64
N GLY A 125 28.91 7.36 8.83
CA GLY A 125 27.47 7.41 9.02
C GLY A 125 26.66 6.98 7.80
N ILE A 126 25.34 7.02 7.94
CA ILE A 126 24.36 6.46 7.00
C ILE A 126 24.51 7.06 5.58
N ASP A 127 24.57 6.20 4.57
CA ASP A 127 24.62 6.59 3.15
C ASP A 127 23.25 6.60 2.47
N GLY A 128 22.29 7.32 3.05
CA GLY A 128 21.01 7.69 2.41
C GLY A 128 20.06 6.57 1.94
N GLY A 129 20.40 5.29 2.10
CA GLY A 129 19.63 4.15 1.60
C GLY A 129 19.71 2.91 2.50
N ALA A 130 19.01 1.85 2.09
CA ALA A 130 19.14 0.54 2.72
C ALA A 130 20.48 -0.09 2.32
N ALA A 131 21.21 -0.62 3.31
CA ALA A 131 22.51 -1.25 3.09
C ALA A 131 22.41 -2.37 2.04
N SER A 132 23.36 -2.37 1.11
CA SER A 132 23.51 -3.47 0.16
C SER A 132 23.90 -4.78 0.89
N ALA A 133 23.73 -5.92 0.21
CA ALA A 133 24.21 -7.20 0.75
C ALA A 133 25.74 -7.21 1.00
N GLU A 134 26.48 -6.37 0.28
CA GLU A 134 27.94 -6.24 0.42
C GLU A 134 28.30 -5.42 1.66
N GLU A 135 27.60 -4.32 1.94
CA GLU A 135 27.76 -3.56 3.19
C GLU A 135 27.36 -4.39 4.42
N ALA A 136 26.33 -5.22 4.31
CA ALA A 136 25.92 -6.11 5.38
C ALA A 136 26.93 -7.23 5.68
N ALA A 137 27.86 -7.51 4.76
CA ALA A 137 28.91 -8.50 4.94
C ALA A 137 30.21 -7.92 5.55
N ILE A 138 30.27 -6.61 5.79
CA ILE A 138 31.45 -5.96 6.38
C ILE A 138 31.57 -6.33 7.86
N HIS A 139 32.79 -6.69 8.28
CA HIS A 139 33.10 -6.95 9.67
C HIS A 139 33.37 -5.63 10.42
N LEU A 140 32.54 -5.32 11.42
CA LEU A 140 32.72 -4.15 12.28
C LEU A 140 33.59 -4.48 13.49
N VAL A 141 34.54 -3.59 13.77
CA VAL A 141 35.40 -3.64 14.96
C VAL A 141 35.11 -2.42 15.83
N GLU A 142 34.64 -2.65 17.06
CA GLU A 142 34.25 -1.57 17.99
C GLU A 142 35.45 -0.79 18.55
N ASP A 143 36.54 -1.50 18.83
CA ASP A 143 37.80 -0.92 19.31
C ASP A 143 38.95 -1.30 18.38
N PRO A 144 39.27 -0.47 17.36
CA PRO A 144 40.32 -0.79 16.39
C PRO A 144 41.73 -0.75 17.00
N ASN A 145 41.92 -0.24 18.23
CA ASN A 145 43.20 -0.27 18.94
C ASN A 145 43.16 -1.21 20.16
N GLY A 146 42.06 -1.95 20.33
CA GLY A 146 41.85 -2.87 21.43
C GLY A 146 42.45 -4.25 21.19
N PRO A 147 42.43 -5.13 22.21
CA PRO A 147 42.75 -6.54 22.00
C PRO A 147 41.65 -7.20 21.15
N GLY A 148 41.96 -7.54 19.89
CA GLY A 148 40.96 -8.12 18.98
C GLY A 148 41.44 -8.20 17.53
N ASP A 149 40.48 -8.34 16.60
CA ASP A 149 40.69 -8.48 15.15
C ASP A 149 40.85 -7.12 14.42
N GLY A 150 41.31 -6.10 15.15
CA GLY A 150 41.62 -4.79 14.58
C GLY A 150 42.85 -4.83 13.68
N PRO A 151 43.06 -3.78 12.85
CA PRO A 151 44.22 -3.70 11.97
C PRO A 151 45.52 -3.86 12.76
N LEU A 152 46.48 -4.60 12.18
CA LEU A 152 47.77 -4.89 12.82
C LEU A 152 48.66 -3.64 12.77
N ARG A 153 48.53 -2.77 13.78
CA ARG A 153 49.37 -1.56 13.95
C ARG A 153 50.69 -1.83 14.66
#